data_AF-A0A818ZN47-F1
#
_entry.id   AF-A0A818ZN47-F1
#
_cell.length_a   1.000
_cell.length_b   1.000
_cell.length_c   1.000
_cell.angle_alpha   90.00
_cell.angle_beta   90.00
_cell.angle_gamma   90.00
#
_symmetry.space_group_name_H-M   'P 1'
#
loop_
_entity.id
_entity.type
_entity.pdbx_description
1 polymer ?
#
loop_
_entity_poly.entity_id
_entity_poly.type
_entity_poly.pdbx_seq_one_letter_code
_entity_poly.pdbx_strand_id
1 'polypeptide(L)'
;MVTGSMEGSVWGTDIYTDDSNLAAAAVHAGAINNDETNTVNIKILPGELNYQGSMRNGITSSSYSAWEGSYLFIGVPVTTTIIIPNLKTYRDKIGQTFSFMIMGNTEGSVWGTDIYTDDSNLAAAAVHAGVVDKGEVKMVNVHILPGQYSYQGSTQN
;
A
#
# COMPACT_ATOMS: atom_id res chain seq x y z
N MET A 1 -7.31 -23.16 -1.86
CA MET A 1 -7.14 -23.17 -3.32
C MET A 1 -8.22 -22.30 -3.93
N VAL A 2 -7.89 -21.55 -4.97
CA VAL A 2 -8.78 -20.66 -5.73
C VAL A 2 -8.64 -21.02 -7.21
N THR A 3 -9.74 -21.03 -7.94
CA THR A 3 -9.75 -21.11 -9.41
C THR A 3 -9.88 -19.69 -9.96
N GLY A 4 -8.96 -19.29 -10.85
CA GLY A 4 -8.99 -17.95 -11.45
C GLY A 4 -10.24 -17.72 -12.29
N SER A 5 -10.77 -16.49 -12.25
CA SER A 5 -11.99 -16.09 -12.97
C SER A 5 -11.79 -14.73 -13.61
N MET A 6 -12.27 -14.56 -14.86
CA MET A 6 -12.38 -13.24 -15.50
C MET A 6 -13.62 -12.45 -15.04
N GLU A 7 -14.49 -13.08 -14.26
CA GLU A 7 -15.73 -12.49 -13.77
C GLU A 7 -15.68 -12.20 -12.27
N GLY A 8 -16.29 -11.08 -11.88
CA GLY A 8 -16.38 -10.62 -10.50
C GLY A 8 -15.95 -9.17 -10.35
N SER A 9 -16.54 -8.48 -9.38
CA SER A 9 -16.16 -7.12 -9.05
C SER A 9 -14.83 -7.10 -8.30
N VAL A 10 -13.92 -6.22 -8.71
CA VAL A 10 -12.61 -6.01 -8.08
C VAL A 10 -12.44 -4.52 -7.85
N TRP A 11 -12.04 -4.12 -6.64
CA TRP A 11 -11.75 -2.74 -6.30
C TRP A 11 -10.31 -2.62 -5.81
N GLY A 12 -9.56 -1.70 -6.40
CA GLY A 12 -8.15 -1.51 -6.09
C GLY A 12 -7.17 -2.32 -6.95
N THR A 13 -5.89 -2.07 -6.70
CA THR A 13 -4.76 -2.66 -7.44
C THR A 13 -3.66 -2.97 -6.44
N ASP A 14 -3.18 -4.22 -6.44
CA ASP A 14 -2.26 -4.82 -5.46
C ASP A 14 -2.79 -4.89 -4.03
N ILE A 15 -3.44 -3.82 -3.55
CA ILE A 15 -4.32 -3.81 -2.39
C ILE A 15 -5.76 -3.76 -2.90
N TYR A 16 -6.53 -4.78 -2.54
CA TYR A 16 -7.93 -4.93 -2.91
C TYR A 16 -8.81 -4.74 -1.68
N THR A 17 -9.99 -4.15 -1.84
CA THR A 17 -11.01 -4.16 -0.77
C THR A 17 -11.35 -5.61 -0.43
N ASP A 18 -11.65 -5.88 0.84
CA ASP A 18 -11.95 -7.24 1.31
C ASP A 18 -13.25 -7.86 0.76
N ASP A 19 -14.12 -7.04 0.17
CA ASP A 19 -15.31 -7.47 -0.57
C ASP A 19 -15.04 -7.76 -2.06
N SER A 20 -13.83 -7.53 -2.56
CA SER A 20 -13.43 -7.87 -3.94
C SER A 20 -13.49 -9.39 -4.17
N ASN A 21 -13.97 -9.80 -5.35
CA ASN A 21 -13.98 -11.20 -5.75
C ASN A 21 -12.54 -11.76 -5.79
N LEU A 22 -12.23 -12.69 -4.89
CA LEU A 22 -10.88 -13.22 -4.71
C LEU A 22 -10.30 -13.90 -5.97
N ALA A 23 -11.13 -14.61 -6.74
CA ALA A 23 -10.69 -15.28 -7.96
C ALA A 23 -10.31 -14.27 -9.06
N ALA A 24 -11.15 -13.26 -9.26
CA ALA A 24 -10.89 -12.17 -10.19
C ALA A 24 -9.71 -11.30 -9.73
N ALA A 25 -9.63 -10.97 -8.45
CA ALA A 25 -8.50 -10.22 -7.90
C ALA A 25 -7.18 -11.00 -8.03
N ALA A 26 -7.19 -12.32 -7.89
CA ALA A 26 -6.01 -13.16 -8.05
C ALA A 26 -5.50 -13.17 -9.50
N VAL A 27 -6.41 -13.26 -10.47
CA VAL A 27 -6.06 -13.13 -11.90
C VAL A 27 -5.59 -11.71 -12.21
N HIS A 28 -6.29 -10.68 -11.71
CA HIS A 28 -5.90 -9.28 -11.86
C HIS A 28 -4.49 -9.01 -11.32
N ALA A 29 -4.16 -9.56 -10.14
CA ALA A 29 -2.83 -9.46 -9.54
C ALA A 29 -1.78 -10.25 -10.33
N GLY A 30 -2.17 -11.25 -11.13
CA GLY A 30 -1.26 -12.19 -11.76
C GLY A 30 -0.75 -13.26 -10.79
N ALA A 31 -1.48 -13.49 -9.69
CA ALA A 31 -1.20 -14.56 -8.74
C ALA A 31 -1.50 -15.94 -9.33
N ILE A 32 -2.51 -16.02 -10.20
CA ILE A 32 -2.95 -17.23 -10.92
C ILE A 32 -3.48 -16.84 -12.31
N ASN A 33 -3.49 -17.77 -13.26
CA ASN A 33 -4.14 -17.55 -14.56
C ASN A 33 -5.65 -17.83 -14.50
N ASN A 34 -6.39 -17.33 -15.51
CA ASN A 34 -7.80 -17.70 -15.66
C ASN A 34 -7.98 -19.21 -15.82
N ASP A 35 -9.01 -19.78 -15.21
CA ASP A 35 -9.31 -21.23 -15.14
C ASP A 35 -8.23 -22.09 -14.46
N GLU A 36 -7.11 -21.51 -14.02
CA GLU A 36 -6.10 -22.20 -13.24
C GLU A 36 -6.55 -22.32 -11.78
N THR A 37 -6.42 -23.52 -11.22
CA THR A 37 -6.66 -23.74 -9.79
C THR A 37 -5.33 -23.87 -9.06
N ASN A 38 -5.04 -22.93 -8.17
CA ASN A 38 -3.81 -22.92 -7.40
C ASN A 38 -4.01 -22.38 -5.97
N THR A 39 -2.99 -22.50 -5.13
CA THR A 39 -2.99 -21.90 -3.79
C THR A 39 -2.40 -20.49 -3.88
N VAL A 40 -3.23 -19.50 -3.57
CA VAL A 40 -2.80 -18.12 -3.37
C VAL A 40 -2.59 -17.84 -1.89
N ASN A 41 -1.55 -17.10 -1.55
CA ASN A 41 -1.35 -16.58 -0.22
C ASN A 41 -1.78 -15.12 -0.19
N ILE A 42 -2.63 -14.77 0.77
CA ILE A 42 -3.08 -13.39 0.97
C ILE A 42 -2.68 -12.90 2.35
N LYS A 43 -2.53 -11.59 2.48
CA LYS A 43 -2.44 -10.92 3.77
C LYS A 43 -3.65 -10.00 3.94
N ILE A 44 -4.42 -10.21 5.01
CA ILE A 44 -5.51 -9.31 5.40
C ILE A 44 -4.91 -8.07 6.06
N LEU A 45 -5.46 -6.90 5.71
CA LEU A 45 -5.01 -5.58 6.11
C LEU A 45 -6.21 -4.77 6.61
N PRO A 46 -5.97 -3.70 7.37
CA PRO A 46 -6.95 -2.65 7.55
C PRO A 46 -7.39 -2.05 6.21
N GLY A 47 -8.54 -1.41 6.22
CA GLY A 47 -9.03 -0.61 5.11
C GLY A 47 -8.14 0.59 4.77
N GLU A 48 -8.17 0.99 3.51
CA GLU A 48 -7.49 2.17 2.98
C GLU A 48 -8.48 3.30 2.72
N LEU A 49 -7.99 4.55 2.68
CA LEU A 49 -8.83 5.70 2.33
C LEU A 49 -9.11 5.81 0.83
N ASN A 50 -8.29 5.19 0.00
CA ASN A 50 -8.40 5.23 -1.45
C ASN A 50 -7.75 4.01 -2.09
N TYR A 51 -8.50 3.37 -2.97
CA TYR A 51 -8.07 2.25 -3.79
C TYR A 51 -8.03 2.71 -5.24
N GLN A 52 -6.87 2.56 -5.88
CA GLN A 52 -6.71 2.91 -7.29
C GLN A 52 -7.08 1.71 -8.17
N GLY A 53 -8.08 1.87 -9.03
CA GLY A 53 -8.42 0.88 -10.06
C GLY A 53 -7.41 0.89 -11.22
N SER A 54 -7.26 -0.25 -11.87
CA SER A 54 -6.44 -0.40 -13.08
C SER A 54 -6.96 -1.56 -13.96
N MET A 55 -6.33 -1.76 -15.11
CA MET A 55 -6.58 -2.93 -15.95
C MET A 55 -5.33 -3.81 -15.99
N ARG A 56 -5.44 -5.06 -15.53
CA ARG A 56 -4.35 -6.05 -15.53
C ARG A 56 -4.86 -7.43 -15.87
N ASN A 57 -4.08 -8.17 -16.64
CA ASN A 57 -4.36 -9.56 -17.02
C ASN A 57 -5.80 -9.75 -17.57
N GLY A 58 -6.31 -8.74 -18.29
CA GLY A 58 -7.65 -8.74 -18.88
C GLY A 58 -8.80 -8.43 -17.93
N ILE A 59 -8.54 -8.16 -16.64
CA ILE A 59 -9.53 -7.74 -15.64
C ILE A 59 -9.39 -6.24 -15.40
N THR A 60 -10.52 -5.55 -15.28
CA THR A 60 -10.58 -4.15 -14.87
C THR A 60 -11.01 -4.08 -13.42
N SER A 61 -10.17 -3.52 -12.56
CA SER A 61 -10.55 -3.14 -11.21
C SER A 61 -11.01 -1.69 -11.16
N SER A 62 -11.96 -1.42 -10.28
CA SER A 62 -12.50 -0.07 -10.06
C SER A 62 -11.73 0.66 -8.97
N SER A 63 -11.61 1.98 -9.10
CA SER A 63 -11.20 2.80 -7.97
C SER A 63 -12.31 2.84 -6.93
N TYR A 64 -11.93 2.91 -5.65
CA TYR A 64 -12.86 3.07 -4.55
C TYR A 64 -12.29 4.02 -3.51
N SER A 65 -13.15 4.67 -2.73
CA SER A 65 -12.72 5.56 -1.64
C SER A 65 -12.48 4.75 -0.36
N ALA A 66 -12.75 5.33 0.80
CA ALA A 66 -12.50 4.68 2.06
C ALA A 66 -13.31 3.39 2.22
N TRP A 67 -12.65 2.30 2.59
CA TRP A 67 -13.27 1.02 2.92
C TRP A 67 -12.69 0.49 4.24
N GLU A 68 -13.34 -0.48 4.88
CA GLU A 68 -13.00 -0.91 6.24
C GLU A 68 -11.93 -2.00 6.30
N GLY A 69 -11.79 -2.81 5.24
CA GLY A 69 -10.85 -3.93 5.18
C GLY A 69 -10.19 -4.09 3.82
N SER A 70 -8.98 -4.65 3.80
CA SER A 70 -8.27 -4.91 2.54
C SER A 70 -7.54 -6.24 2.57
N TYR A 71 -7.09 -6.69 1.39
CA TYR A 71 -6.09 -7.73 1.28
C TYR A 71 -5.15 -7.48 0.11
N LEU A 72 -3.99 -8.15 0.16
CA LEU A 72 -3.02 -8.22 -0.94
C LEU A 72 -2.58 -9.66 -1.17
N PHE A 73 -2.02 -9.96 -2.34
CA PHE A 73 -1.40 -11.25 -2.64
C PHE A 73 0.10 -11.26 -2.29
N ILE A 74 0.53 -12.26 -1.53
CA ILE A 74 1.94 -12.44 -1.13
C ILE A 74 2.68 -13.21 -2.23
N GLY A 75 3.88 -12.77 -2.58
CA GLY A 75 4.72 -13.41 -3.59
C GLY A 75 4.44 -12.97 -5.03
N VAL A 76 3.49 -12.06 -5.22
CA VAL A 76 3.27 -11.37 -6.49
C VAL A 76 4.07 -10.07 -6.47
N PRO A 77 4.94 -9.81 -7.47
CA PRO A 77 5.64 -8.53 -7.55
C PRO A 77 4.61 -7.42 -7.79
N VAL A 78 4.53 -6.49 -6.84
CA VAL A 78 3.71 -5.27 -6.92
C VAL A 78 4.25 -4.44 -8.09
N THR A 79 3.57 -4.46 -9.23
CA THR A 79 4.00 -3.78 -10.45
C THR A 79 3.44 -2.37 -10.57
N THR A 80 2.57 -1.94 -9.66
CA THR A 80 2.19 -0.52 -9.64
C THR A 80 3.39 0.29 -9.16
N THR A 81 3.66 1.41 -9.82
CA THR A 81 4.34 2.53 -9.17
C THR A 81 3.60 2.75 -7.86
N ILE A 82 4.25 2.43 -6.74
CA ILE A 82 3.68 2.77 -5.46
C ILE A 82 3.58 4.29 -5.45
N ILE A 83 2.37 4.79 -5.63
CA ILE A 83 2.08 6.21 -5.46
C ILE A 83 2.17 6.43 -3.96
N ILE A 84 3.34 6.86 -3.52
CA ILE A 84 3.53 7.35 -2.17
C ILE A 84 2.68 8.61 -2.06
N PRO A 85 1.62 8.60 -1.24
CA PRO A 85 0.78 9.78 -1.12
C PRO A 85 1.58 10.90 -0.47
N ASN A 86 1.33 12.13 -0.92
CA ASN A 86 1.89 13.31 -0.28
C ASN A 86 1.20 13.50 1.07
N LEU A 87 1.92 13.29 2.16
CA LEU A 87 1.35 13.35 3.52
C LEU A 87 0.83 14.75 3.88
N LYS A 88 1.15 15.80 3.12
CA LYS A 88 0.54 17.14 3.27
C LYS A 88 -0.99 17.11 3.17
N THR A 89 -1.57 16.20 2.39
CA THR A 89 -3.05 16.08 2.29
C THR A 89 -3.68 15.45 3.52
N TYR A 90 -2.88 14.94 4.46
CA TYR A 90 -3.31 14.26 5.68
C TYR A 90 -3.20 15.16 6.92
N ARG A 91 -2.82 16.44 6.76
CA ARG A 91 -2.68 17.42 7.86
C ARG A 91 -3.94 17.55 8.72
N ASP A 92 -5.11 17.41 8.11
CA ASP A 92 -6.40 17.52 8.81
C ASP A 92 -6.84 16.20 9.47
N LYS A 93 -5.99 15.17 9.46
CA LYS A 93 -6.27 13.83 9.98
C LYS A 93 -5.45 13.51 11.24
N ILE A 94 -5.11 14.52 12.03
CA ILE A 94 -4.37 14.38 13.28
C ILE A 94 -5.02 13.31 14.18
N GLY A 95 -4.20 12.43 14.74
CA GLY A 95 -4.59 11.31 15.60
C GLY A 95 -5.03 10.05 14.86
N GLN A 96 -5.08 10.07 13.52
CA GLN A 96 -5.40 8.90 12.71
C GLN A 96 -4.13 8.19 12.24
N THR A 97 -4.23 6.87 12.06
CA THR A 97 -3.17 6.04 11.48
C THR A 97 -3.59 5.61 10.09
N PHE A 98 -2.70 5.76 9.12
CA PHE A 98 -2.89 5.33 7.74
C PHE A 98 -1.86 4.27 7.40
N SER A 99 -2.26 3.25 6.66
CA SER A 99 -1.34 2.24 6.17
C SER A 99 -0.94 2.63 4.75
N PHE A 100 0.33 2.45 4.41
CA PHE A 100 0.79 2.65 3.04
C PHE A 100 1.72 1.51 2.68
N MET A 101 1.43 0.83 1.59
CA MET A 101 2.41 -0.06 0.99
C MET A 101 3.47 0.79 0.31
N ILE A 102 4.72 0.63 0.70
CA ILE A 102 5.86 1.36 0.15
C ILE A 102 7.01 0.45 -0.22
N MET A 103 7.73 0.82 -1.28
CA MET A 103 9.01 0.22 -1.62
C MET A 103 10.09 1.09 -0.99
N GLY A 104 10.84 0.53 -0.04
CA GLY A 104 11.91 1.25 0.63
C GLY A 104 12.91 1.78 -0.38
N ASN A 105 13.19 3.08 -0.34
CA ASN A 105 14.25 3.70 -1.11
C ASN A 105 15.04 4.65 -0.21
N THR A 106 16.25 5.01 -0.62
CA THR A 106 17.11 5.95 0.11
C THR A 106 17.18 7.28 -0.62
N GLU A 107 16.15 7.63 -1.41
CA GLU A 107 16.14 8.79 -2.30
C GLU A 107 15.09 9.81 -1.88
N GLY A 108 15.42 11.10 -2.05
CA GLY A 108 14.55 12.21 -1.65
C GLY A 108 14.82 12.73 -0.24
N SER A 109 14.17 13.83 0.10
CA SER A 109 14.40 14.52 1.37
C SER A 109 13.60 13.87 2.51
N VAL A 110 14.25 13.72 3.66
CA VAL A 110 13.65 13.27 4.92
C VAL A 110 13.96 14.32 5.97
N TRP A 111 12.96 14.76 6.71
CA TRP A 111 13.12 15.74 7.78
C TRP A 111 12.50 15.21 9.06
N GLY A 112 13.33 15.14 10.10
CA GLY A 112 12.95 14.57 11.39
C GLY A 112 13.63 13.23 11.67
N THR A 113 13.35 12.69 12.84
CA THR A 113 13.82 11.40 13.35
C THR A 113 12.78 10.93 14.33
N ASP A 114 12.36 9.67 14.20
CA ASP A 114 11.18 9.07 14.85
C ASP A 114 9.84 9.72 14.46
N ILE A 115 9.80 11.05 14.43
CA ILE A 115 8.70 11.89 13.98
C ILE A 115 9.17 12.68 12.78
N TYR A 116 8.55 12.40 11.64
CA TYR A 116 8.88 12.97 10.35
C TYR A 116 7.88 14.05 9.97
N THR A 117 8.34 15.11 9.33
CA THR A 117 7.44 16.11 8.75
C THR A 117 6.67 15.52 7.58
N ASP A 118 5.46 16.04 7.35
CA ASP A 118 4.57 15.60 6.28
C ASP A 118 5.07 15.85 4.85
N ASP A 119 6.16 16.59 4.70
CA ASP A 119 6.83 16.85 3.43
C ASP A 119 8.06 15.96 3.18
N SER A 120 8.33 15.02 4.09
CA SER A 120 9.33 13.97 3.91
C SER A 120 8.87 12.94 2.85
N ASN A 121 9.81 12.39 2.10
CA ASN A 121 9.56 11.21 1.28
C ASN A 121 9.28 10.02 2.21
N LEU A 122 8.04 9.51 2.20
CA LEU A 122 7.62 8.43 3.11
C LEU A 122 8.44 7.15 2.96
N ALA A 123 8.85 6.79 1.74
CA ALA A 123 9.68 5.59 1.54
C ALA A 123 11.08 5.77 2.12
N ALA A 124 11.69 6.94 1.93
CA ALA A 124 12.98 7.25 2.54
C ALA A 124 12.89 7.40 4.06
N ALA A 125 11.83 8.02 4.58
CA ALA A 125 11.57 8.12 6.01
C ALA A 125 11.37 6.75 6.67
N ALA A 126 10.71 5.82 5.98
CA ALA A 126 10.50 4.47 6.48
C ALA A 126 11.78 3.63 6.49
N VAL A 127 12.65 3.80 5.48
CA VAL A 127 14.00 3.20 5.51
C VAL A 127 14.83 3.83 6.64
N HIS A 128 14.83 5.16 6.77
CA HIS A 128 15.53 5.86 7.85
C HIS A 128 15.04 5.46 9.25
N ALA A 129 13.76 5.12 9.39
CA ALA A 129 13.17 4.61 10.63
C ALA A 129 13.45 3.11 10.88
N GLY A 130 14.12 2.41 9.96
CA GLY A 130 14.35 0.96 10.03
C GLY A 130 13.08 0.12 9.89
N VAL A 131 11.99 0.68 9.36
CA VAL A 131 10.70 -0.01 9.23
C VAL A 131 10.69 -0.92 7.99
N VAL A 132 11.40 -0.55 6.93
CA VAL A 132 11.48 -1.27 5.65
C VAL A 132 12.91 -1.24 5.11
N ASP A 133 13.38 -2.33 4.52
CA ASP A 133 14.70 -2.38 3.87
C ASP A 133 14.67 -1.73 2.48
N LYS A 134 15.83 -1.29 1.99
CA LYS A 134 15.96 -0.75 0.62
C LYS A 134 15.57 -1.82 -0.41
N GLY A 135 14.62 -1.48 -1.27
CA GLY A 135 14.08 -2.37 -2.29
C GLY A 135 13.04 -3.37 -1.77
N GLU A 136 12.79 -3.41 -0.46
CA GLU A 136 11.72 -4.21 0.13
C GLU A 136 10.39 -3.48 -0.05
N VAL A 137 9.36 -4.22 -0.46
CA VAL A 137 7.97 -3.72 -0.47
C VAL A 137 7.30 -4.14 0.83
N LYS A 138 6.92 -3.15 1.63
CA LYS A 138 6.33 -3.38 2.95
C LYS A 138 5.22 -2.39 3.24
N MET A 139 4.25 -2.84 4.03
CA MET A 139 3.20 -1.96 4.54
C MET A 139 3.71 -1.23 5.79
N VAL A 140 3.62 0.10 5.76
CA VAL A 140 4.06 0.99 6.83
C VAL A 140 2.86 1.75 7.38
N ASN A 141 2.70 1.69 8.70
CA ASN A 141 1.67 2.43 9.41
C ASN A 141 2.21 3.81 9.76
N VAL A 142 1.57 4.86 9.25
CA VAL A 142 1.90 6.26 9.47
C VAL A 142 0.85 6.85 10.41
N HIS A 143 1.28 7.21 11.61
CA HIS A 143 0.44 7.90 12.57
C HIS A 143 0.58 9.40 12.41
N ILE A 144 -0.51 10.09 12.09
CA ILE A 144 -0.50 11.54 11.87
C ILE A 144 -0.52 12.26 13.22
N LEU A 145 0.57 12.90 13.57
CA LEU A 145 0.75 13.65 14.81
C LEU A 145 0.51 15.15 14.59
N PRO A 146 0.07 15.90 15.62
CA PRO A 146 0.02 17.35 15.54
C PRO A 146 1.42 17.91 15.29
N GLY A 147 1.49 19.01 14.52
CA GLY A 147 2.77 19.63 14.19
C GLY A 147 3.57 20.02 15.44
N GLN A 148 4.87 19.70 15.42
CA GLN A 148 5.78 20.03 16.51
C GLN A 148 6.51 21.36 16.26
N TYR A 149 6.89 22.03 17.35
CA TYR A 149 7.67 23.27 17.29
C TYR A 149 9.09 23.07 16.74
N SER A 150 9.63 21.86 16.81
CA SER A 150 10.96 21.51 16.28
C SER A 150 11.04 20.03 15.94
N TYR A 151 11.77 19.69 14.88
CA TYR A 151 12.05 18.30 14.49
C TYR A 151 13.57 18.08 14.55
N GLN A 152 14.02 17.06 15.26
CA GLN A 152 15.44 16.70 15.35
C GLN A 152 15.87 15.96 14.08
N GLY A 153 16.97 16.39 13.45
CA GLY A 153 17.55 15.69 12.30
C GLY A 153 18.67 14.75 12.73
N SER A 154 18.70 13.54 12.15
CA SER A 154 19.80 12.59 12.33
C SER A 154 20.13 11.87 11.02
N THR A 155 21.18 11.06 11.02
CA THR A 155 21.58 10.19 9.90
C THR A 155 21.42 8.75 10.36
N GLN A 156 20.21 8.20 10.32
CA GLN A 156 19.99 6.78 10.65
C GLN A 156 19.77 5.94 9.38
N ASN A 157 20.41 4.77 9.38
CA ASN A 157 20.41 3.74 8.34
C ASN A 157 19.80 2.46 8.91
#